data_AF-A0A9E0A221-F1
#
_entry.id   AF-A0A9E0A221-F1
#
_cell.length_a   1.000
_cell.length_b   1.000
_cell.length_c   1.000
_cell.angle_alpha   90.00
_cell.angle_beta   90.00
_cell.angle_gamma   90.00
#
_symmetry.space_group_name_H-M   'P 1'
#
loop_
_entity.id
_entity.type
_entity.pdbx_description
1 polymer ?
#
loop_
_entity_poly.entity_id
_entity_poly.type
_entity_poly.pdbx_seq_one_letter_code
_entity_poly.pdbx_strand_id
1 'polypeptide(L)'
;MQIEIIVKKPANYNLGASLEVLIDFLSQIQKWDKGSKLIINLQNIDFTYPLTLLPIASYLKYLSSLYYDIDFVYNKNTQKYLNVIKFPYGLSYDYNELTIELKKYKNKTYLPICSIPSGSNNSKIRDQILSLFETILVSQTNIKGQLKIAVSYIINETIDNIVEHANVSNGWIMAQNYPKKGFLDVCIADTGDGILESYKKTKIFNISTDAQAINKAINGLSTKEQGNTRGYGLKTSRKMLVEGLGGMFLLFSGNSFYIWNTNIETIFSDIPYKWKGTIVAVRIPHDIPSNFNYTNYLE
;
A
#
# COMPACT_ATOMS: atom_id res chain seq x y z
N MET A 1 -28.62 13.95 7.92
CA MET A 1 -28.10 14.32 6.59
C MET A 1 -27.25 13.16 6.09
N GLN A 2 -27.27 12.86 4.79
CA GLN A 2 -26.48 11.78 4.19
C GLN A 2 -25.57 12.36 3.10
N ILE A 3 -24.36 11.83 2.99
CA ILE A 3 -23.44 12.14 1.90
C ILE A 3 -23.09 10.86 1.19
N GLU A 4 -23.18 10.90 -0.14
CA GLU A 4 -22.81 9.81 -1.01
C GLU A 4 -21.46 10.11 -1.67
N ILE A 5 -20.52 9.18 -1.53
CA ILE A 5 -19.22 9.19 -2.22
C ILE A 5 -19.27 8.15 -3.31
N ILE A 6 -19.05 8.58 -4.55
CA ILE A 6 -19.02 7.69 -5.71
C ILE A 6 -17.57 7.31 -5.99
N VAL A 7 -17.27 6.02 -5.86
CA VAL A 7 -15.97 5.46 -6.22
C VAL A 7 -16.01 5.02 -7.69
N LYS A 8 -15.26 5.73 -8.53
CA LYS A 8 -15.16 5.45 -9.96
C LYS A 8 -14.22 4.29 -10.25
N LYS A 9 -14.43 3.60 -11.37
CA LYS A 9 -13.46 2.66 -11.91
C LYS A 9 -12.27 3.45 -12.51
N PRO A 10 -11.02 3.05 -12.26
CA PRO A 10 -9.87 3.64 -12.93
C PRO A 10 -10.01 3.55 -14.46
N ALA A 11 -9.66 4.63 -15.17
CA ALA A 11 -9.82 4.72 -16.63
C ALA A 11 -8.98 3.68 -17.40
N ASN A 12 -7.85 3.25 -16.82
CA ASN A 12 -6.97 2.23 -17.38
C ASN A 12 -6.19 1.54 -16.24
N TYR A 13 -5.24 0.67 -16.60
CA TYR A 13 -4.45 -0.10 -15.63
C TYR A 13 -3.20 0.64 -15.12
N ASN A 14 -2.94 1.90 -15.51
CA ASN A 14 -1.79 2.64 -15.00
C ASN A 14 -2.01 3.01 -13.52
N LEU A 15 -0.92 3.02 -12.72
CA LEU A 15 -1.01 3.43 -11.31
C LEU A 15 -1.57 4.85 -11.17
N GLY A 16 -1.26 5.76 -12.11
CA GLY A 16 -1.80 7.12 -12.13
C GLY A 16 -3.33 7.16 -12.18
N ALA A 17 -3.97 6.32 -13.00
CA ALA A 17 -5.43 6.23 -13.06
C ALA A 17 -6.05 5.72 -11.74
N SER A 18 -5.34 4.86 -11.02
CA SER A 18 -5.77 4.40 -9.69
C SER A 18 -5.60 5.48 -8.63
N LEU A 19 -4.52 6.27 -8.72
CA LEU A 19 -4.26 7.41 -7.85
C LEU A 19 -5.30 8.53 -8.06
N GLU A 20 -5.70 8.81 -9.30
CA GLU A 20 -6.75 9.79 -9.62
C GLU A 20 -8.07 9.45 -8.92
N VAL A 21 -8.47 8.17 -8.92
CA VAL A 21 -9.66 7.71 -8.18
C VAL A 21 -9.49 7.94 -6.68
N LEU A 22 -8.30 7.68 -6.13
CA LEU A 22 -8.03 7.93 -4.70
C LEU A 22 -8.11 9.43 -4.36
N ILE A 23 -7.55 10.30 -5.21
CA ILE A 23 -7.61 11.75 -5.03
C ILE A 23 -9.07 12.24 -5.12
N ASP A 24 -9.86 11.73 -6.07
CA ASP A 24 -11.30 12.02 -6.20
C ASP A 24 -12.09 11.55 -4.97
N PHE A 25 -11.76 10.37 -4.42
CA PHE A 25 -12.34 9.88 -3.17
C PHE A 25 -12.02 10.82 -1.99
N LEU A 26 -10.76 11.24 -1.85
CA LEU A 26 -10.36 12.17 -0.79
C LEU A 26 -11.00 13.56 -0.95
N SER A 27 -11.22 14.01 -2.18
CA SER A 27 -11.95 15.25 -2.49
C SER A 27 -13.40 15.20 -2.02
N GLN A 28 -14.08 14.08 -2.27
CA GLN A 28 -15.46 13.88 -1.88
C GLN A 28 -15.60 13.74 -0.37
N ILE A 29 -14.70 12.99 0.29
CA ILE A 29 -14.78 12.74 1.73
C ILE A 29 -14.47 13.97 2.57
N GLN A 30 -13.69 14.93 2.07
CA GLN A 30 -13.44 16.16 2.82
C GLN A 30 -14.69 17.05 2.93
N LYS A 31 -15.67 16.88 2.03
CA LYS A 31 -16.96 17.59 2.09
C LYS A 31 -17.92 16.96 3.10
N TRP A 32 -17.57 15.80 3.65
CA TRP A 32 -18.40 15.09 4.60
C TRP A 32 -18.32 15.70 6.00
N ASP A 33 -19.49 15.94 6.59
CA ASP A 33 -19.64 16.38 7.97
C ASP A 33 -19.79 15.17 8.91
N LYS A 34 -19.06 15.19 10.02
CA LYS A 34 -18.89 14.06 10.96
C LYS A 34 -20.20 13.58 11.61
N GLY A 35 -21.28 14.36 11.54
CA GLY A 35 -22.62 13.97 12.00
C GLY A 35 -23.54 13.38 10.92
N SER A 36 -23.07 13.31 9.66
CA SER A 36 -23.86 12.78 8.55
C SER A 36 -23.56 11.29 8.32
N LYS A 37 -24.57 10.54 7.88
CA LYS A 37 -24.37 9.17 7.40
C LYS A 37 -23.54 9.17 6.12
N LEU A 38 -22.53 8.31 6.05
CA LEU A 38 -21.65 8.19 4.90
C LEU A 38 -22.08 7.00 4.03
N ILE A 39 -22.38 7.24 2.76
CA ILE A 39 -22.74 6.19 1.80
C ILE A 39 -21.60 6.05 0.79
N ILE A 40 -20.99 4.87 0.71
CA ILE A 40 -19.93 4.56 -0.26
C ILE A 40 -20.56 3.82 -1.44
N ASN A 41 -20.74 4.53 -2.55
CA ASN A 41 -21.26 3.96 -3.80
C ASN A 41 -20.12 3.33 -4.62
N LEU A 42 -20.17 2.01 -4.72
CA LEU A 42 -19.22 1.15 -5.42
C LEU A 42 -19.85 0.50 -6.67
N GLN A 43 -21.05 0.91 -7.09
CA GLN A 43 -21.79 0.25 -8.19
C GLN A 43 -21.00 0.15 -9.50
N ASN A 44 -20.00 1.02 -9.72
CA ASN A 44 -19.17 1.02 -10.90
C ASN A 44 -17.90 0.15 -10.78
N ILE A 45 -17.71 -0.55 -9.66
CA ILE A 45 -16.52 -1.39 -9.39
C ILE A 45 -16.85 -2.86 -9.64
N ASP A 46 -16.61 -3.33 -10.84
CA ASP A 46 -16.67 -4.75 -11.22
C ASP A 46 -15.30 -5.46 -11.10
N PHE A 47 -14.22 -4.70 -11.26
CA PHE A 47 -12.83 -5.06 -11.03
C PHE A 47 -11.98 -3.79 -10.93
N THR A 48 -10.99 -3.75 -10.03
CA THR A 48 -10.01 -2.65 -9.95
C THR A 48 -8.68 -3.11 -9.34
N TYR A 49 -7.75 -2.16 -9.15
CA TYR A 49 -6.36 -2.39 -8.79
C TYR A 49 -6.11 -2.18 -7.28
N PRO A 50 -5.07 -2.81 -6.70
CA PRO A 50 -4.74 -2.67 -5.29
C PRO A 50 -4.63 -1.23 -4.78
N LEU A 51 -4.01 -0.33 -5.55
CA LEU A 51 -3.86 1.09 -5.19
C LEU A 51 -5.20 1.84 -5.06
N THR A 52 -6.26 1.40 -5.74
CA THR A 52 -7.59 2.00 -5.58
C THR A 52 -8.28 1.49 -4.32
N LEU A 53 -8.29 0.17 -4.11
CA LEU A 53 -9.12 -0.44 -3.07
C LEU A 53 -8.49 -0.40 -1.69
N LEU A 54 -7.20 -0.70 -1.59
CA LEU A 54 -6.57 -0.87 -0.27
C LEU A 54 -6.57 0.42 0.55
N PRO A 55 -6.22 1.60 -0.01
CA PRO A 55 -6.30 2.85 0.75
C PRO A 55 -7.75 3.21 1.12
N ILE A 56 -8.72 3.02 0.21
CA ILE A 56 -10.12 3.27 0.55
C ILE A 56 -10.57 2.34 1.68
N ALA A 57 -10.27 1.05 1.59
CA ALA A 57 -10.61 0.06 2.61
C ALA A 57 -10.01 0.40 3.98
N SER A 58 -8.70 0.72 4.04
CA SER A 58 -8.02 1.07 5.28
C SER A 58 -8.58 2.35 5.90
N TYR A 59 -8.89 3.36 5.07
CA TYR A 59 -9.50 4.60 5.53
C TYR A 59 -10.91 4.39 6.07
N LEU A 60 -11.75 3.59 5.39
CA LEU A 60 -13.09 3.26 5.86
C LEU A 60 -13.07 2.44 7.17
N LYS A 61 -12.08 1.55 7.32
CA LYS A 61 -11.87 0.85 8.60
C LYS A 61 -11.49 1.82 9.71
N TYR A 62 -10.62 2.79 9.43
CA TYR A 62 -10.27 3.85 10.37
C TYR A 62 -11.51 4.66 10.78
N LEU A 63 -12.32 5.12 9.83
CA LEU A 63 -13.56 5.83 10.13
C LEU A 63 -14.54 4.97 10.94
N SER A 64 -14.68 3.69 10.61
CA SER A 64 -15.51 2.75 11.39
C SER A 64 -15.03 2.63 12.84
N SER A 65 -13.73 2.67 13.09
CA SER A 65 -13.16 2.63 14.45
C SER A 65 -13.44 3.90 15.27
N LEU A 66 -13.84 4.98 14.61
CA LEU A 66 -14.29 6.22 15.23
C LEU A 66 -15.83 6.25 15.40
N TYR A 67 -16.50 5.11 15.23
CA TYR A 67 -17.95 4.93 15.36
C TYR A 67 -18.80 5.72 14.34
N TYR A 68 -18.23 6.00 13.17
CA TYR A 68 -19.00 6.61 12.08
C TYR A 68 -19.93 5.61 11.38
N ASP A 69 -21.14 6.06 11.05
CA ASP A 69 -22.15 5.29 10.32
C ASP A 69 -21.83 5.28 8.82
N ILE A 70 -21.41 4.11 8.31
CA ILE A 70 -20.96 3.91 6.93
C ILE A 70 -21.79 2.79 6.29
N ASP A 71 -22.52 3.15 5.23
CA ASP A 71 -23.24 2.21 4.38
C ASP A 71 -22.57 2.04 3.02
N PHE A 72 -22.89 0.92 2.36
CA PHE A 72 -22.34 0.58 1.05
C PHE A 72 -23.47 0.37 0.04
N VAL A 73 -23.28 0.92 -1.16
CA VAL A 73 -24.18 0.71 -2.29
C VAL A 73 -23.41 0.03 -3.42
N TYR A 74 -23.87 -1.14 -3.84
CA TYR A 74 -23.26 -1.92 -4.92
C TYR A 74 -24.30 -2.78 -5.65
N ASN A 75 -24.01 -3.16 -6.89
CA ASN A 75 -24.80 -4.16 -7.60
C ASN A 75 -24.31 -5.59 -7.26
N LYS A 76 -25.03 -6.63 -7.72
CA LYS A 76 -24.69 -8.04 -7.41
C LYS A 76 -23.30 -8.46 -7.90
N ASN A 77 -22.86 -7.99 -9.06
CA ASN A 77 -21.55 -8.34 -9.63
C ASN A 77 -20.42 -7.70 -8.81
N THR A 78 -20.56 -6.42 -8.48
CA THR A 78 -19.67 -5.70 -7.58
C THR A 78 -19.60 -6.39 -6.23
N GLN A 79 -20.74 -6.73 -5.60
CA GLN A 79 -20.76 -7.41 -4.32
C GLN A 79 -19.96 -8.71 -4.34
N LYS A 80 -20.14 -9.53 -5.38
CA LYS A 80 -19.40 -10.78 -5.56
C LYS A 80 -17.89 -10.54 -5.63
N TYR A 81 -17.45 -9.54 -6.40
CA TYR A 81 -16.05 -9.18 -6.49
C TYR A 81 -15.49 -8.65 -5.15
N LEU A 82 -16.18 -7.70 -4.50
CA LEU A 82 -15.76 -7.13 -3.21
C LEU A 82 -15.64 -8.20 -2.12
N ASN A 83 -16.55 -9.18 -2.10
CA ASN A 83 -16.48 -10.33 -1.20
C ASN A 83 -15.25 -11.22 -1.47
N VAL A 84 -14.87 -11.40 -2.74
CA VAL A 84 -13.70 -12.18 -3.15
C VAL A 84 -12.40 -11.55 -2.66
N ILE A 85 -12.30 -10.22 -2.69
CA ILE A 85 -11.13 -9.46 -2.22
C ILE A 85 -11.21 -9.04 -0.75
N LYS A 86 -12.30 -9.42 -0.06
CA LYS A 86 -12.57 -9.14 1.37
C LYS A 86 -12.67 -7.64 1.69
N PHE A 87 -13.16 -6.82 0.77
CA PHE A 87 -13.37 -5.40 1.00
C PHE A 87 -14.59 -5.14 1.91
N PRO A 88 -14.59 -4.11 2.78
CA PRO A 88 -13.46 -3.23 3.12
C PRO A 88 -12.62 -3.74 4.29
N TYR A 89 -13.11 -4.74 5.04
CA TYR A 89 -12.55 -5.07 6.35
C TYR A 89 -11.36 -6.03 6.32
N GLY A 90 -11.04 -6.58 5.15
CA GLY A 90 -9.98 -7.53 4.94
C GLY A 90 -10.24 -8.90 5.58
N LEU A 91 -9.24 -9.77 5.48
CA LEU A 91 -9.13 -10.96 6.31
C LEU A 91 -8.83 -10.52 7.75
N SER A 92 -9.79 -10.75 8.64
CA SER A 92 -9.70 -10.46 10.08
C SER A 92 -9.99 -11.74 10.84
N TYR A 93 -8.98 -12.58 11.00
CA TYR A 93 -9.05 -13.85 11.69
C TYR A 93 -8.04 -13.89 12.84
N ASP A 94 -8.23 -14.81 13.77
CA ASP A 94 -7.13 -15.20 14.65
C ASP A 94 -6.00 -15.84 13.83
N TYR A 95 -4.82 -15.97 14.45
CA TYR A 95 -3.62 -16.40 13.75
C TYR A 95 -3.74 -17.77 13.06
N ASN A 96 -4.32 -18.77 13.72
CA ASN A 96 -4.38 -20.13 13.19
C ASN A 96 -5.33 -20.19 11.99
N GLU A 97 -6.46 -19.49 12.10
CA GLU A 97 -7.45 -19.36 11.03
C GLU A 97 -6.89 -18.58 9.83
N LEU A 98 -6.15 -17.50 10.08
CA LEU A 98 -5.57 -16.68 9.01
C LEU A 98 -4.59 -17.48 8.15
N THR A 99 -3.74 -18.29 8.75
CA THR A 99 -2.78 -19.14 8.02
C THR A 99 -3.49 -20.19 7.15
N ILE A 100 -4.58 -20.78 7.65
CA ILE A 100 -5.40 -21.73 6.88
C ILE A 100 -6.10 -21.02 5.71
N GLU A 101 -6.67 -19.85 5.97
CA GLU A 101 -7.40 -19.07 4.97
C GLU A 101 -6.46 -18.59 3.86
N LEU A 102 -5.31 -18.02 4.21
CA LEU A 102 -4.33 -17.51 3.24
C LEU A 102 -3.76 -18.63 2.33
N LYS A 103 -3.64 -19.87 2.83
CA LYS A 103 -3.21 -21.02 1.99
C LYS A 103 -4.15 -21.28 0.80
N LYS A 104 -5.43 -20.89 0.88
CA LYS A 104 -6.39 -21.02 -0.23
C LYS A 104 -6.03 -20.14 -1.44
N TYR A 105 -5.17 -19.15 -1.25
CA TYR A 105 -4.76 -18.20 -2.30
C TYR A 105 -3.46 -18.61 -3.01
N LYS A 106 -2.83 -19.74 -2.62
CA LYS A 106 -1.59 -20.28 -3.22
C LYS A 106 -1.59 -20.38 -4.74
N ASN A 107 -2.74 -20.76 -5.31
CA ASN A 107 -2.90 -20.95 -6.75
C ASN A 107 -3.82 -19.90 -7.39
N LYS A 108 -4.17 -18.83 -6.65
CA LYS A 108 -4.90 -17.68 -7.20
C LYS A 108 -3.90 -16.70 -7.78
N THR A 109 -4.35 -15.71 -8.54
CA THR A 109 -3.51 -14.60 -9.04
C THR A 109 -3.62 -13.34 -8.18
N TYR A 110 -4.21 -13.44 -6.99
CA TYR A 110 -4.45 -12.29 -6.12
C TYR A 110 -4.31 -12.70 -4.66
N LEU A 111 -4.05 -11.69 -3.85
CA LEU A 111 -4.15 -11.72 -2.40
C LEU A 111 -5.20 -10.67 -2.00
N PRO A 112 -6.24 -11.07 -1.25
CA PRO A 112 -7.27 -10.14 -0.82
C PRO A 112 -6.66 -9.10 0.14
N ILE A 113 -7.48 -8.13 0.56
CA ILE A 113 -7.08 -7.19 1.59
C ILE A 113 -6.77 -7.97 2.87
N CYS A 114 -5.56 -7.79 3.39
CA CYS A 114 -5.09 -8.43 4.62
C CYS A 114 -4.63 -7.37 5.61
N SER A 115 -5.07 -7.46 6.86
CA SER A 115 -4.52 -6.66 7.95
C SER A 115 -3.19 -7.24 8.42
N ILE A 116 -2.19 -6.39 8.59
CA ILE A 116 -0.88 -6.74 9.15
C ILE A 116 -0.76 -6.12 10.54
N PRO A 117 -0.74 -6.92 11.62
CA PRO A 117 -0.63 -6.39 12.96
C PRO A 117 0.73 -5.74 13.19
N SER A 118 0.73 -4.53 13.75
CA SER A 118 1.95 -3.76 14.04
C SER A 118 2.44 -3.91 15.49
N GLY A 119 1.62 -4.43 16.40
CA GLY A 119 2.01 -4.66 17.80
C GLY A 119 3.21 -5.60 17.94
N SER A 120 4.12 -5.30 18.87
CA SER A 120 5.37 -6.06 19.10
C SER A 120 5.15 -7.55 19.39
N ASN A 121 4.06 -7.90 20.07
CA ASN A 121 3.70 -9.29 20.38
C ASN A 121 3.24 -10.10 19.14
N ASN A 122 3.04 -9.46 18.00
CA ASN A 122 2.51 -10.08 16.78
C ASN A 122 3.57 -10.33 15.70
N SER A 123 4.87 -10.26 16.05
CA SER A 123 5.97 -10.49 15.09
C SER A 123 5.85 -11.82 14.35
N LYS A 124 5.57 -12.92 15.06
CA LYS A 124 5.36 -14.25 14.45
C LYS A 124 4.21 -14.28 13.44
N ILE A 125 3.10 -13.57 13.74
CA ILE A 125 1.93 -13.48 12.86
C ILE A 125 2.34 -12.75 11.58
N ARG A 126 3.02 -11.63 11.73
CA ARG A 126 3.51 -10.82 10.62
C ARG A 126 4.47 -11.60 9.74
N ASP A 127 5.47 -12.27 10.32
CA ASP A 127 6.48 -13.05 9.58
C ASP A 127 5.83 -14.17 8.76
N GLN A 128 4.79 -14.81 9.29
CA GLN A 128 4.04 -15.84 8.56
C GLN A 128 3.18 -15.27 7.43
N ILE A 129 2.49 -14.15 7.66
CA ILE A 129 1.74 -13.49 6.59
C ILE A 129 2.72 -13.10 5.48
N LEU A 130 3.86 -12.49 5.81
CA LEU A 130 4.90 -12.10 4.86
C LEU A 130 5.45 -13.32 4.10
N SER A 131 5.83 -14.40 4.79
CA SER A 131 6.31 -15.63 4.16
C SER A 131 5.29 -16.25 3.21
N LEU A 132 4.00 -16.18 3.57
CA LEU A 132 2.92 -16.69 2.73
C LEU A 132 2.66 -15.76 1.53
N PHE A 133 2.69 -14.44 1.74
CA PHE A 133 2.68 -13.46 0.65
C PHE A 133 3.81 -13.76 -0.33
N GLU A 134 5.05 -13.89 0.13
CA GLU A 134 6.19 -14.25 -0.72
C GLU A 134 5.97 -15.55 -1.48
N THR A 135 5.49 -16.60 -0.79
CA THR A 135 5.23 -17.91 -1.40
C THR A 135 4.20 -17.80 -2.52
N ILE A 136 3.14 -17.03 -2.28
CA ILE A 136 2.04 -16.82 -3.23
C ILE A 136 2.51 -15.97 -4.40
N LEU A 137 3.28 -14.91 -4.15
CA LEU A 137 3.84 -14.07 -5.20
C LEU A 137 4.79 -14.88 -6.09
N VAL A 138 5.65 -15.73 -5.52
CA VAL A 138 6.54 -16.64 -6.26
C VAL A 138 5.75 -17.65 -7.10
N SER A 139 4.72 -18.29 -6.55
CA SER A 139 3.93 -19.28 -7.30
C SER A 139 3.12 -18.64 -8.43
N GLN A 140 2.67 -17.40 -8.25
CA GLN A 140 1.83 -16.68 -9.19
C GLN A 140 2.57 -16.23 -10.45
N THR A 141 3.82 -15.84 -10.30
CA THR A 141 4.53 -15.02 -11.28
C THR A 141 5.63 -15.79 -12.02
N ASN A 142 5.81 -17.08 -11.69
CA ASN A 142 6.96 -17.89 -12.11
C ASN A 142 8.31 -17.21 -11.77
N ILE A 143 8.28 -16.25 -10.84
CA ILE A 143 9.43 -15.47 -10.39
C ILE A 143 10.34 -16.38 -9.59
N LYS A 144 11.56 -16.57 -10.08
CA LYS A 144 12.62 -17.32 -9.39
C LYS A 144 13.82 -16.41 -9.15
N GLY A 145 14.61 -16.75 -8.13
CA GLY A 145 15.87 -16.07 -7.86
C GLY A 145 15.67 -14.62 -7.42
N GLN A 146 16.30 -13.69 -8.15
CA GLN A 146 16.55 -12.33 -7.67
C GLN A 146 15.30 -11.44 -7.56
N LEU A 147 14.29 -11.68 -8.39
CA LEU A 147 13.06 -10.88 -8.34
C LEU A 147 12.21 -11.19 -7.09
N LYS A 148 12.28 -12.43 -6.57
CA LYS A 148 11.72 -12.74 -5.24
C LYS A 148 12.34 -11.83 -4.18
N ILE A 149 13.67 -11.73 -4.20
CA ILE A 149 14.44 -10.94 -3.25
C ILE A 149 14.00 -9.47 -3.34
N ALA A 150 13.98 -8.88 -4.54
CA ALA A 150 13.57 -7.49 -4.73
C ALA A 150 12.18 -7.18 -4.14
N VAL A 151 11.19 -8.05 -4.41
CA VAL A 151 9.83 -7.91 -3.89
C VAL A 151 9.78 -8.05 -2.38
N SER A 152 10.45 -9.06 -1.82
CA SER A 152 10.58 -9.26 -0.37
C SER A 152 11.18 -8.03 0.31
N TYR A 153 12.25 -7.45 -0.24
CA TYR A 153 12.89 -6.27 0.32
C TYR A 153 11.92 -5.09 0.43
N ILE A 154 11.18 -4.79 -0.64
CA ILE A 154 10.23 -3.66 -0.65
C ILE A 154 9.09 -3.89 0.35
N ILE A 155 8.52 -5.10 0.37
CA ILE A 155 7.40 -5.43 1.26
C ILE A 155 7.86 -5.36 2.72
N ASN A 156 8.97 -6.01 3.07
CA ASN A 156 9.50 -6.03 4.43
C ASN A 156 9.85 -4.62 4.91
N GLU A 157 10.56 -3.85 4.10
CA GLU A 157 10.92 -2.46 4.44
C GLU A 157 9.69 -1.59 4.67
N THR A 158 8.67 -1.72 3.82
CA THR A 158 7.44 -0.92 3.97
C THR A 158 6.67 -1.31 5.22
N ILE A 159 6.57 -2.60 5.51
CA ILE A 159 5.85 -3.11 6.69
C ILE A 159 6.61 -2.76 7.97
N ASP A 160 7.94 -2.87 7.99
CA ASP A 160 8.76 -2.46 9.13
C ASP A 160 8.58 -0.97 9.43
N ASN A 161 8.55 -0.11 8.40
CA ASN A 161 8.24 1.31 8.56
C ASN A 161 6.87 1.54 9.21
N ILE A 162 5.85 0.74 8.87
CA ILE A 162 4.53 0.82 9.53
C ILE A 162 4.63 0.41 11.00
N VAL A 163 5.27 -0.72 11.28
CA VAL A 163 5.43 -1.27 12.64
C VAL A 163 6.13 -0.28 13.56
N GLU A 164 7.17 0.38 13.05
CA GLU A 164 8.03 1.25 13.84
C GLU A 164 7.50 2.69 13.95
N HIS A 165 6.79 3.19 12.94
CA HIS A 165 6.53 4.64 12.82
C HIS A 165 5.07 5.03 12.63
N ALA A 166 4.18 4.14 12.21
CA ALA A 166 2.80 4.53 11.90
C ALA A 166 1.93 4.74 13.15
N ASN A 167 2.29 4.17 14.30
CA ASN A 167 1.50 4.25 15.55
C ASN A 167 0.03 3.82 15.35
N VAL A 168 -0.16 2.73 14.62
CA VAL A 168 -1.46 2.08 14.39
C VAL A 168 -1.46 0.69 15.03
N SER A 169 -2.63 0.07 15.14
CA SER A 169 -2.74 -1.36 15.51
C SER A 169 -2.50 -2.30 14.34
N ASN A 170 -2.80 -1.86 13.12
CA ASN A 170 -2.68 -2.65 11.90
C ASN A 170 -2.28 -1.78 10.70
N GLY A 171 -1.32 -2.26 9.91
CA GLY A 171 -1.15 -1.91 8.50
C GLY A 171 -2.00 -2.81 7.61
N TRP A 172 -1.95 -2.58 6.30
CA TRP A 172 -2.75 -3.30 5.33
C TRP A 172 -1.93 -3.61 4.09
N ILE A 173 -2.19 -4.76 3.47
CA ILE A 173 -1.57 -5.17 2.21
C ILE A 173 -2.59 -5.83 1.28
N MET A 174 -2.43 -5.62 -0.02
CA MET A 174 -3.18 -6.28 -1.08
C MET A 174 -2.27 -6.46 -2.29
N ALA A 175 -2.38 -7.60 -2.99
CA ALA A 175 -1.59 -7.87 -4.18
C ALA A 175 -2.45 -8.48 -5.30
N GLN A 176 -2.12 -8.16 -6.54
CA GLN A 176 -2.77 -8.72 -7.71
C GLN A 176 -1.73 -8.93 -8.82
N ASN A 177 -1.56 -10.18 -9.21
CA ASN A 177 -0.79 -10.56 -10.38
C ASN A 177 -1.65 -10.51 -11.65
N TYR A 178 -1.09 -9.95 -12.72
CA TYR A 178 -1.66 -9.89 -14.05
C TYR A 178 -0.78 -10.63 -15.07
N PRO A 179 -0.82 -11.98 -15.14
CA PRO A 179 0.03 -12.77 -16.03
C PRO A 179 -0.02 -12.31 -17.49
N LYS A 180 -1.21 -12.01 -18.01
CA LYS A 180 -1.42 -11.55 -19.39
C LYS A 180 -0.91 -10.14 -19.66
N LYS A 181 -0.69 -9.34 -18.61
CA LYS A 181 -0.15 -7.97 -18.72
C LYS A 181 1.33 -7.90 -18.36
N GLY A 182 1.92 -8.98 -17.87
CA GLY A 182 3.34 -9.05 -17.54
C GLY A 182 3.75 -8.28 -16.27
N PHE A 183 2.85 -8.08 -15.31
CA PHE A 183 3.20 -7.40 -14.06
C PHE A 183 2.39 -7.84 -12.85
N LEU A 184 2.96 -7.58 -11.67
CA LEU A 184 2.38 -7.73 -10.35
C LEU A 184 2.23 -6.34 -9.70
N ASP A 185 1.04 -6.04 -9.20
CA ASP A 185 0.81 -4.87 -8.35
C ASP A 185 0.73 -5.28 -6.88
N VAL A 186 1.44 -4.55 -6.01
CA VAL A 186 1.33 -4.66 -4.56
C VAL A 186 1.05 -3.27 -4.00
N CYS A 187 0.03 -3.16 -3.15
CA CYS A 187 -0.23 -1.96 -2.38
C CYS A 187 -0.10 -2.30 -0.90
N ILE A 188 0.51 -1.40 -0.14
CA ILE A 188 0.64 -1.44 1.31
C ILE A 188 0.19 -0.07 1.82
N ALA A 189 -0.63 -0.04 2.86
CA ALA A 189 -1.13 1.22 3.41
C ALA A 189 -1.34 1.14 4.93
N ASP A 190 -1.18 2.26 5.60
CA ASP A 190 -1.59 2.48 6.98
C ASP A 190 -2.39 3.78 7.10
N THR A 191 -3.12 3.92 8.21
CA THR A 191 -3.86 5.14 8.56
C THR A 191 -3.26 5.86 9.77
N GLY A 192 -1.93 5.83 9.86
CA GLY A 192 -1.15 6.27 11.01
C GLY A 192 -0.79 7.74 11.04
N ASP A 193 0.36 8.03 11.60
CA ASP A 193 0.92 9.37 11.76
C ASP A 193 1.38 9.98 10.41
N GLY A 194 1.90 9.15 9.51
CA GLY A 194 2.52 9.60 8.26
C GLY A 194 3.95 10.10 8.46
N ILE A 195 4.67 10.29 7.35
CA ILE A 195 6.13 10.46 7.35
C ILE A 195 6.57 11.76 8.05
N LEU A 196 5.87 12.86 7.81
CA LEU A 196 6.21 14.15 8.41
C LEU A 196 6.14 14.12 9.93
N GLU A 197 5.05 13.57 10.47
CA GLU A 197 4.86 13.47 11.92
C GLU A 197 5.85 12.48 12.55
N SER A 198 6.20 11.39 11.86
CA SER A 198 7.27 10.49 12.29
C SER A 198 8.62 11.22 12.42
N TYR A 199 9.00 12.07 11.45
CA TYR A 199 10.22 12.87 11.55
C TYR A 199 10.19 13.88 12.71
N LYS A 200 9.08 14.61 12.87
CA LYS A 200 8.92 15.60 13.95
C LYS A 200 9.11 14.97 15.33
N LYS A 201 8.67 13.73 15.54
CA LYS A 201 8.85 13.00 16.80
C LYS A 201 10.32 12.66 17.11
N THR A 202 11.18 12.56 16.10
CA THR A 202 12.57 12.11 16.24
C THR A 202 13.59 13.23 16.46
N LYS A 203 13.14 14.48 16.68
CA LYS A 203 14.01 15.67 16.82
C LYS A 203 14.96 15.89 15.64
N ILE A 204 14.69 15.29 14.47
CA ILE A 204 15.37 15.63 13.22
C ILE A 204 14.88 17.02 12.82
N PHE A 205 15.72 18.03 13.07
CA PHE A 205 15.39 19.43 12.82
C PHE A 205 15.34 19.73 11.30
N ASN A 206 14.51 20.71 10.92
CA ASN A 206 14.38 21.28 9.56
C ASN A 206 13.56 20.47 8.51
N ILE A 207 12.57 19.68 8.94
CA ILE A 207 11.55 19.09 8.05
C ILE A 207 10.19 19.65 8.44
N SER A 208 9.59 20.49 7.59
CA SER A 208 8.34 21.21 7.90
C SER A 208 7.17 20.89 6.98
N THR A 209 7.41 20.30 5.81
CA THR A 209 6.37 19.95 4.84
C THR A 209 6.36 18.45 4.51
N ASP A 210 5.20 17.94 4.09
CA ASP A 210 5.05 16.53 3.68
C ASP A 210 5.98 16.20 2.50
N ALA A 211 6.15 17.13 1.55
CA ALA A 211 7.08 16.98 0.42
C ALA A 211 8.55 16.90 0.87
N GLN A 212 8.97 17.73 1.83
CA GLN A 212 10.31 17.63 2.41
C GLN A 212 10.51 16.31 3.13
N ALA A 213 9.53 15.86 3.91
CA ALA A 213 9.54 14.58 4.59
C ALA A 213 9.68 13.42 3.61
N ILE A 214 8.86 13.38 2.55
CA ILE A 214 8.97 12.39 1.47
C ILE A 214 10.36 12.45 0.84
N ASN A 215 10.85 13.64 0.49
CA ASN A 215 12.18 13.82 -0.10
C ASN A 215 13.29 13.26 0.79
N LYS A 216 13.22 13.48 2.10
CA LYS A 216 14.20 12.93 3.06
C LYS A 216 14.09 11.41 3.18
N ALA A 217 12.88 10.87 3.23
CA ALA A 217 12.64 9.43 3.33
C ALA A 217 13.16 8.68 2.11
N ILE A 218 12.84 9.16 0.90
CA ILE A 218 13.31 8.52 -0.33
C ILE A 218 14.84 8.59 -0.46
N ASN A 219 15.48 9.63 0.07
CA ASN A 219 16.94 9.78 0.05
C ASN A 219 17.67 9.07 1.21
N GLY A 220 16.96 8.25 2.01
CA GLY A 220 17.58 7.39 3.02
C GLY A 220 17.83 8.04 4.38
N LEU A 221 17.20 9.20 4.66
CA LEU A 221 17.24 9.75 6.02
C LEU A 221 16.36 8.90 6.93
N SER A 222 16.98 8.05 7.74
CA SER A 222 16.26 7.25 8.73
C SER A 222 16.07 8.01 10.04
N THR A 223 14.96 7.72 10.71
CA THR A 223 14.64 8.14 12.08
C THR A 223 15.31 7.27 13.14
N LYS A 224 16.04 6.20 12.74
CA LYS A 224 16.77 5.28 13.64
C LYS A 224 18.10 5.91 14.07
N GLU A 225 18.50 5.69 15.33
CA GLU A 225 19.79 6.18 15.87
C GLU A 225 20.99 5.68 15.04
N GLN A 226 21.98 6.56 14.84
CA GLN A 226 23.20 6.28 14.10
C GLN A 226 23.95 5.09 14.70
N GLY A 227 23.94 3.95 14.02
CA GLY A 227 24.65 2.74 14.46
C GLY A 227 24.15 1.45 13.83
N ASN A 228 22.93 1.43 13.30
CA ASN A 228 22.41 0.30 12.52
C ASN A 228 22.32 0.69 11.04
N THR A 229 22.94 -0.11 10.17
CA THR A 229 23.04 -0.02 8.70
C THR A 229 21.71 -0.06 7.93
N ARG A 230 20.57 0.30 8.56
CA ARG A 230 19.21 0.05 8.07
C ARG A 230 18.48 1.26 7.47
N GLY A 231 19.15 2.41 7.32
CA GLY A 231 18.52 3.60 6.71
C GLY A 231 18.41 3.60 5.19
N TYR A 232 18.98 2.59 4.53
CA TYR A 232 19.03 2.50 3.06
C TYR A 232 17.93 1.64 2.45
N GLY A 233 17.12 0.95 3.26
CA GLY A 233 16.14 -0.03 2.77
C GLY A 233 15.18 0.54 1.74
N LEU A 234 14.56 1.69 2.02
CA LEU A 234 13.64 2.33 1.06
C LEU A 234 14.37 2.90 -0.17
N LYS A 235 15.58 3.45 -0.02
CA LYS A 235 16.36 3.99 -1.14
C LYS A 235 16.81 2.87 -2.08
N THR A 236 17.43 1.83 -1.54
CA THR A 236 17.91 0.65 -2.26
C THR A 236 16.76 -0.10 -2.94
N SER A 237 15.67 -0.36 -2.22
CA SER A 237 14.55 -1.15 -2.75
C SER A 237 13.84 -0.45 -3.91
N ARG A 238 13.70 0.88 -3.87
CA ARG A 238 13.15 1.67 -4.98
C ARG A 238 14.07 1.70 -6.20
N LYS A 239 15.37 1.90 -6.01
CA LYS A 239 16.37 1.84 -7.10
C LYS A 239 16.35 0.47 -7.77
N MET A 240 16.40 -0.59 -6.98
CA MET A 240 16.33 -1.96 -7.48
C MET A 240 15.06 -2.21 -8.29
N LEU A 241 13.91 -1.70 -7.83
CA LEU A 241 12.64 -1.81 -8.55
C LEU A 241 12.64 -1.04 -9.88
N VAL A 242 13.00 0.23 -9.85
CA VAL A 242 12.79 1.11 -11.01
C VAL A 242 13.97 1.02 -11.98
N GLU A 243 15.20 1.23 -11.50
CA GLU A 243 16.42 1.20 -12.33
C GLU A 243 16.79 -0.23 -12.73
N GLY A 244 16.56 -1.20 -11.83
CA GLY A 244 16.96 -2.59 -12.06
C GLY A 244 15.92 -3.44 -12.79
N LEU A 245 14.63 -3.27 -12.45
CA LEU A 245 13.55 -4.10 -12.98
C LEU A 245 12.64 -3.37 -13.96
N GLY A 246 12.79 -2.05 -14.13
CA GLY A 246 11.88 -1.25 -14.96
C GLY A 246 10.47 -1.11 -14.36
N GLY A 247 10.35 -1.27 -13.04
CA GLY A 247 9.08 -1.18 -12.33
C GLY A 247 8.60 0.24 -12.05
N MET A 248 7.56 0.36 -11.23
CA MET A 248 7.01 1.63 -10.78
C MET A 248 6.88 1.65 -9.27
N PHE A 249 7.25 2.76 -8.65
CA PHE A 249 7.11 3.01 -7.23
C PHE A 249 6.27 4.27 -6.97
N LEU A 250 5.33 4.18 -6.03
CA LEU A 250 4.53 5.30 -5.54
C LEU A 250 4.57 5.32 -4.01
N LEU A 251 4.79 6.51 -3.45
CA LEU A 251 4.70 6.78 -2.02
C LEU A 251 3.80 7.99 -1.78
N PHE A 252 2.77 7.87 -0.96
CA PHE A 252 1.83 8.94 -0.66
C PHE A 252 1.67 9.08 0.85
N SER A 253 1.97 10.27 1.40
CA SER A 253 1.74 10.61 2.80
C SER A 253 1.41 12.10 2.94
N GLY A 254 0.44 12.44 3.79
CA GLY A 254 0.01 13.83 3.98
C GLY A 254 -0.55 14.44 2.69
N ASN A 255 -0.17 15.67 2.35
CA ASN A 255 -0.59 16.35 1.11
C ASN A 255 0.42 16.21 -0.05
N SER A 256 1.25 15.17 -0.05
CA SER A 256 2.30 15.00 -1.06
C SER A 256 2.45 13.55 -1.46
N PHE A 257 2.81 13.29 -2.71
CA PHE A 257 3.15 11.95 -3.18
C PHE A 257 4.34 11.96 -4.14
N TYR A 258 5.12 10.88 -4.11
CA TYR A 258 6.24 10.64 -4.99
C TYR A 258 5.89 9.52 -5.97
N ILE A 259 6.21 9.71 -7.25
CA ILE A 259 6.13 8.68 -8.29
C ILE A 259 7.49 8.53 -8.92
N TRP A 260 7.92 7.28 -9.10
CA TRP A 260 9.07 6.92 -9.90
C TRP A 260 8.78 5.75 -10.82
N ASN A 261 9.05 5.94 -12.10
CA ASN A 261 9.09 4.90 -13.12
C ASN A 261 10.16 5.27 -14.16
N THR A 262 10.26 4.50 -15.24
CA THR A 262 11.24 4.71 -16.31
C THR A 262 11.15 6.05 -17.03
N ASN A 263 10.02 6.77 -16.93
CA ASN A 263 9.77 8.03 -17.63
C ASN A 263 9.73 9.26 -16.71
N ILE A 264 9.41 9.09 -15.43
CA ILE A 264 9.23 10.20 -14.48
C ILE A 264 9.74 9.81 -13.09
N GLU A 265 10.43 10.74 -12.45
CA GLU A 265 10.75 10.73 -11.03
C GLU A 265 10.38 12.10 -10.45
N THR A 266 9.31 12.18 -9.65
CA THR A 266 8.79 13.49 -9.21
C THR A 266 8.05 13.39 -7.90
N ILE A 267 8.21 14.41 -7.05
CA ILE A 267 7.35 14.67 -5.90
C ILE A 267 6.30 15.70 -6.32
N PHE A 268 5.05 15.33 -6.18
CA PHE A 268 3.90 16.25 -6.29
C PHE A 268 3.51 16.67 -4.88
N SER A 269 3.50 17.97 -4.63
CA SER A 269 3.20 18.57 -3.32
C SER A 269 1.92 19.40 -3.34
N ASP A 270 1.47 19.78 -2.15
CA ASP A 270 0.38 20.75 -1.95
C ASP A 270 -0.93 20.37 -2.63
N ILE A 271 -1.19 19.07 -2.76
CA ILE A 271 -2.51 18.61 -3.16
C ILE A 271 -3.53 19.05 -2.09
N PRO A 272 -4.74 19.46 -2.49
CA PRO A 272 -5.72 20.05 -1.56
C PRO A 272 -6.27 19.04 -0.53
N TYR A 273 -5.88 17.78 -0.64
CA TYR A 273 -6.36 16.67 0.19
C TYR A 273 -5.19 15.95 0.83
N LYS A 274 -5.41 15.39 2.02
CA LYS A 274 -4.38 14.69 2.78
C LYS A 274 -4.71 13.21 2.93
N TRP A 275 -3.73 12.36 2.64
CA TRP A 275 -3.73 10.99 3.14
C TRP A 275 -3.28 10.97 4.60
N LYS A 276 -4.06 10.31 5.46
CA LYS A 276 -3.66 10.05 6.85
C LYS A 276 -2.84 8.76 6.88
N GLY A 277 -1.56 8.83 7.23
CA GLY A 277 -0.65 7.69 7.24
C GLY A 277 0.24 7.64 6.00
N THR A 278 0.60 6.44 5.55
CA THR A 278 1.44 6.22 4.37
C THR A 278 0.81 5.18 3.44
N ILE A 279 0.90 5.41 2.14
CA ILE A 279 0.62 4.40 1.10
C ILE A 279 1.90 4.17 0.32
N VAL A 280 2.25 2.91 0.12
CA VAL A 280 3.25 2.48 -0.85
C VAL A 280 2.55 1.59 -1.86
N ALA A 281 2.68 1.91 -3.14
CA ALA A 281 2.24 1.04 -4.23
C ALA A 281 3.38 0.78 -5.18
N VAL A 282 3.55 -0.48 -5.56
CA VAL A 282 4.59 -0.90 -6.49
C VAL A 282 4.01 -1.74 -7.60
N ARG A 283 4.53 -1.52 -8.81
CA ARG A 283 4.35 -2.37 -9.97
C ARG A 283 5.67 -3.05 -10.29
N ILE A 284 5.64 -4.37 -10.29
CA ILE A 284 6.80 -5.21 -10.53
C ILE A 284 6.59 -5.93 -11.87
N PRO A 285 7.42 -5.64 -12.90
CA PRO A 285 7.38 -6.36 -14.17
C PRO A 285 7.76 -7.83 -13.97
N HIS A 286 7.19 -8.71 -14.79
CA HIS A 286 7.59 -10.14 -14.81
C HIS A 286 8.90 -10.35 -15.56
N ASP A 287 9.16 -9.52 -16.56
CA ASP A 287 10.37 -9.61 -17.37
C ASP A 287 11.54 -9.00 -16.60
N ILE A 288 12.47 -9.84 -16.18
CA ILE A 288 13.69 -9.45 -15.48
C ILE A 288 14.78 -9.19 -16.54
N PRO A 289 15.42 -8.02 -16.56
CA PRO A 289 16.57 -7.78 -17.43
C PRO A 289 17.67 -8.83 -17.18
N SER A 290 18.28 -9.36 -18.25
CA SER A 290 19.29 -10.43 -18.15
C SER A 290 20.53 -10.03 -17.36
N ASN A 291 20.83 -8.73 -17.30
CA ASN A 291 21.92 -8.13 -16.54
C ASN A 291 21.51 -7.69 -15.13
N PHE A 292 20.27 -7.93 -14.70
CA PHE A 292 19.83 -7.59 -13.35
C PHE A 292 20.62 -8.41 -12.32
N ASN A 293 21.22 -7.69 -11.37
CA ASN A 293 21.82 -8.27 -10.18
C ASN A 293 21.41 -7.45 -8.95
N TYR A 294 20.59 -8.03 -8.08
CA TYR A 294 20.14 -7.35 -6.86
C TYR A 294 21.30 -6.88 -5.97
N THR A 295 22.46 -7.56 -5.99
CA THR A 295 23.62 -7.17 -5.19
C THR A 295 24.22 -5.83 -5.62
N ASN A 296 23.99 -5.39 -6.86
CA ASN A 296 24.45 -4.09 -7.35
C ASN A 296 23.73 -2.92 -6.67
N TYR A 297 22.64 -3.19 -5.95
CA TYR A 297 21.83 -2.19 -5.27
C TYR A 297 21.98 -2.26 -3.74
N LEU A 298 22.52 -3.36 -3.21
CA LEU A 298 22.83 -3.48 -1.80
C LEU A 298 24.03 -2.58 -1.48
N GLU A 299 23.91 -1.81 -0.40
CA GLU A 299 25.02 -1.01 0.14
C GLU A 299 25.93 -1.84 1.06
#